data_AF-A0AA88IFQ1-F1
#
_entry.id   AF-A0AA88IFQ1-F1
#
_cell.length_a   1.000
_cell.length_b   1.000
_cell.length_c   1.000
_cell.angle_alpha   90.00
_cell.angle_beta   90.00
_cell.angle_gamma   90.00
#
_symmetry.space_group_name_H-M   'P 1'
#
loop_
_entity.id
_entity.type
_entity.pdbx_description
1 polymer ?
#
loop_
_entity_poly.entity_id
_entity_poly.type
_entity_poly.pdbx_seq_one_letter_code
_entity_poly.pdbx_strand_id
1 'polypeptide(L)'
;MPIIYSAGFYCIESKFTSYTRLGYEVIRVYPKTSVQLNFIRHLEHSGKYDFWKTAATKGFADIMASKENMISLKSMLRVTGIRYSIFISDVQGKIDQINAIPRKEAGPKSSRYALTWDNYYQYETIREFCYALAQDYPDLVTLEVVGTSLEGRELVLLKISSGGEGKPGIFVDGGTPIFTIEQFLKTDFHC
;
A
#
# COMPACT_ATOMS: atom_id res chain seq x y z
N MET A 1 -22.56 -33.04 15.36
CA MET A 1 -21.96 -31.84 15.97
C MET A 1 -21.05 -31.18 14.93
N PRO A 2 -21.44 -30.07 14.30
CA PRO A 2 -20.54 -29.35 13.41
C PRO A 2 -19.69 -28.37 14.22
N ILE A 3 -18.38 -28.48 14.07
CA ILE A 3 -17.37 -27.61 14.69
C ILE A 3 -17.33 -26.33 13.85
N ILE A 4 -17.78 -25.22 14.45
CA ILE A 4 -17.71 -23.88 13.88
C ILE A 4 -16.25 -23.42 13.97
N TYR A 5 -15.55 -23.34 12.85
CA TYR A 5 -14.28 -22.62 12.79
C TYR A 5 -14.59 -21.13 12.59
N SER A 6 -14.54 -20.36 13.67
CA SER A 6 -14.49 -18.91 13.60
C SER A 6 -13.10 -18.49 13.10
N ALA A 7 -12.98 -18.20 11.80
CA ALA A 7 -11.83 -17.49 11.29
C ALA A 7 -11.90 -16.04 11.80
N GLY A 8 -11.11 -15.74 12.83
CA GLY A 8 -10.95 -14.39 13.34
C GLY A 8 -10.35 -13.49 12.27
N PHE A 9 -11.17 -12.64 11.68
CA PHE A 9 -10.72 -11.49 10.90
C PHE A 9 -10.02 -10.53 11.87
N TYR A 10 -8.69 -10.56 11.92
CA TYR A 10 -7.93 -9.46 12.50
C TYR A 10 -8.00 -8.28 11.53
N CYS A 11 -9.00 -7.45 11.74
CA CYS A 11 -9.15 -6.16 11.10
C CYS A 11 -8.06 -5.23 11.65
N ILE A 12 -7.03 -4.93 10.86
CA ILE A 12 -6.21 -3.75 11.11
C ILE A 12 -7.03 -2.59 10.54
N GLU A 13 -7.77 -1.89 11.40
CA GLU A 13 -8.34 -0.59 11.07
C GLU A 13 -7.18 0.35 10.69
N SER A 14 -6.91 0.54 9.40
CA SER A 14 -6.26 1.76 8.95
C SER A 14 -7.36 2.80 8.73
N LYS A 15 -7.85 3.39 9.81
CA LYS A 15 -8.66 4.60 9.70
C LYS A 15 -7.84 5.61 8.89
N PHE A 16 -8.33 5.99 7.72
CA PHE A 16 -7.81 7.14 6.96
C PHE A 16 -8.22 8.42 7.69
N THR A 17 -7.73 8.58 8.90
CA THR A 17 -7.75 9.83 9.62
C THR A 17 -6.59 10.64 9.07
N SER A 18 -6.79 11.93 8.82
CA SER A 18 -5.73 12.88 8.47
C SER A 18 -4.78 13.04 9.67
N TYR A 19 -4.01 12.00 10.00
CA TYR A 19 -3.00 12.05 11.02
C TYR A 19 -1.86 12.90 10.50
N THR A 20 -1.77 14.13 10.96
CA THR A 20 -0.58 14.95 10.75
C THR A 20 0.60 14.21 11.37
N ARG A 21 1.55 13.78 10.55
CA ARG A 21 2.75 13.05 10.95
C ARG A 21 3.84 14.02 11.43
N LEU A 22 3.44 15.08 12.14
CA LEU A 22 4.35 16.11 12.62
C LEU A 22 5.41 15.50 13.54
N GLY A 23 6.67 15.70 13.19
CA GLY A 23 7.81 15.18 13.95
C GLY A 23 8.00 13.67 13.83
N TYR A 24 7.33 12.99 12.89
CA TYR A 24 7.66 11.61 12.57
C TYR A 24 8.96 11.56 11.76
N GLU A 25 9.81 10.62 12.15
CA GLU A 25 11.09 10.35 11.51
C GLU A 25 11.12 8.90 11.06
N VAL A 26 11.83 8.63 9.95
CA VAL A 26 12.18 7.28 9.51
C VAL A 26 13.67 7.08 9.68
N ILE A 27 14.04 6.04 10.41
CA ILE A 27 15.44 5.61 10.55
C ILE A 27 15.67 4.28 9.85
N ARG A 28 16.86 4.13 9.28
CA ARG A 28 17.35 2.87 8.74
C ARG A 28 18.30 2.23 9.74
N VAL A 29 17.99 1.03 10.18
CA VAL A 29 18.80 0.27 11.15
C VAL A 29 19.55 -0.88 10.47
N TYR A 30 20.76 -1.18 10.95
CA TYR A 30 21.66 -2.17 10.35
C TYR A 30 22.04 -3.25 11.38
N PRO A 31 21.18 -4.25 11.63
CA PRO A 31 21.52 -5.37 12.51
C PRO A 31 22.63 -6.23 11.87
N LYS A 32 23.66 -6.57 12.64
CA LYS A 32 24.80 -7.39 12.17
C LYS A 32 24.78 -8.81 12.70
N THR A 33 24.16 -9.04 13.86
CA THR A 33 24.12 -10.34 14.53
C THR A 33 22.70 -10.88 14.59
N SER A 34 22.57 -12.20 14.74
CA SER A 34 21.26 -12.85 14.96
C SER A 34 20.53 -12.31 16.18
N VAL A 35 21.25 -11.95 17.24
CA VAL A 35 20.70 -11.33 18.45
C VAL A 35 20.10 -9.95 18.14
N GLN A 36 20.82 -9.10 17.40
CA GLN A 36 20.32 -7.79 16.99
C GLN A 36 19.13 -7.91 16.05
N LEU A 37 19.17 -8.87 15.12
CA LEU A 37 18.06 -9.15 14.22
C LEU A 37 16.80 -9.58 14.99
N ASN A 38 16.95 -10.49 15.96
CA ASN A 38 15.84 -10.93 16.79
C ASN A 38 15.28 -9.80 17.65
N PHE A 39 16.12 -8.88 18.13
CA PHE A 39 15.66 -7.69 18.82
C PHE A 39 14.78 -6.80 17.92
N ILE A 40 15.21 -6.54 16.68
CA ILE A 40 14.41 -5.76 15.72
C ILE A 40 13.08 -6.45 15.40
N ARG A 41 13.06 -7.78 15.25
CA ARG A 41 11.81 -8.54 15.06
C ARG A 41 10.87 -8.46 16.27
N HIS A 42 11.40 -8.45 17.48
CA HIS A 42 10.57 -8.22 18.68
C HIS A 42 9.94 -6.82 18.68
N LEU A 43 10.68 -5.80 18.23
CA LEU A 43 10.12 -4.45 18.08
C LEU A 43 9.01 -4.41 17.03
N GLU A 44 9.17 -5.11 15.93
CA GLU A 44 8.13 -5.24 14.89
C GLU A 44 6.86 -5.90 15.43
N HIS A 45 7.00 -7.03 16.13
CA HIS A 45 5.85 -7.73 16.73
C HIS A 45 5.19 -6.95 17.87
N SER A 46 5.86 -5.95 18.45
CA SER A 46 5.26 -5.11 19.49
C SER A 46 4.15 -4.19 18.95
N GLY A 47 4.08 -3.96 17.63
CA GLY A 47 3.11 -3.06 16.99
C GLY A 47 3.28 -1.58 17.34
N LYS A 48 4.28 -1.21 18.16
CA LYS A 48 4.52 0.16 18.62
C LYS A 48 5.17 1.06 17.55
N TYR A 49 5.87 0.46 16.60
CA TYR A 49 6.61 1.16 15.55
C TYR A 49 6.12 0.69 14.20
N ASP A 50 6.16 1.59 13.21
CA ASP A 50 5.74 1.28 11.85
C ASP A 50 6.97 0.86 11.03
N PHE A 51 6.98 -0.40 10.60
CA PHE A 51 8.07 -0.97 9.82
C PHE A 51 7.75 -0.86 8.33
N TRP A 52 8.42 0.08 7.65
CA TRP A 52 8.32 0.22 6.20
C TRP A 52 9.08 -0.90 5.49
N LYS A 53 10.11 -1.44 6.14
CA LYS A 53 10.85 -2.60 5.68
C LYS A 53 11.32 -3.45 6.85
N THR A 54 10.96 -4.72 6.82
CA THR A 54 11.40 -5.73 7.79
C THR A 54 12.88 -6.08 7.61
N ALA A 55 13.58 -6.30 8.73
CA ALA A 55 14.99 -6.66 8.71
C ALA A 55 15.19 -8.11 8.22
N ALA A 56 15.97 -8.26 7.15
CA ALA A 56 16.49 -9.56 6.71
C ALA A 56 17.85 -9.87 7.36
N THR A 57 18.28 -11.13 7.33
CA THR A 57 19.51 -11.64 8.00
C THR A 57 20.81 -10.93 7.59
N LYS A 58 20.83 -10.27 6.43
CA LYS A 58 21.94 -9.42 5.94
C LYS A 58 21.44 -8.05 5.44
N GLY A 59 20.25 -7.66 5.88
CA GLY A 59 19.55 -6.48 5.41
C GLY A 59 19.56 -5.34 6.43
N PHE A 60 18.84 -4.29 6.05
CA PHE A 60 18.45 -3.20 6.95
C PHE A 60 16.94 -3.25 7.18
N ALA A 61 16.49 -2.61 8.25
CA ALA A 61 15.07 -2.29 8.44
C ALA A 61 14.87 -0.78 8.40
N ASP A 62 13.74 -0.36 7.85
CA ASP A 62 13.29 1.03 7.86
C ASP A 62 12.13 1.15 8.84
N ILE A 63 12.31 1.98 9.87
CA ILE A 63 11.40 2.10 11.00
C ILE A 63 10.95 3.55 11.11
N MET A 64 9.65 3.77 11.04
CA MET A 64 9.00 5.06 11.27
C MET A 64 8.44 5.12 12.69
N ALA A 65 8.64 6.25 13.37
CA ALA A 65 8.09 6.48 14.69
C ALA A 65 7.76 7.97 14.91
N SER A 66 6.86 8.25 15.85
CA SER A 66 6.65 9.60 16.36
C SER A 66 7.90 10.12 17.09
N LYS A 67 7.98 11.43 17.29
CA LYS A 67 9.11 12.08 17.97
C LYS A 67 9.39 11.47 19.36
N GLU A 68 8.36 11.20 20.14
CA GLU A 68 8.46 10.62 21.49
C GLU A 68 9.01 9.19 21.43
N ASN A 69 8.42 8.37 20.56
CA ASN A 69 8.83 6.97 20.39
C ASN A 69 10.24 6.86 19.78
N MET A 70 10.63 7.82 18.93
CA MET A 70 11.95 7.88 18.32
C MET A 70 13.06 8.10 19.37
N ILE A 71 12.80 8.87 20.42
CA ILE A 71 13.76 9.07 21.53
C ILE A 71 14.03 7.73 22.24
N SER A 72 12.98 6.99 22.57
CA SER A 72 13.12 5.66 23.19
C SER A 72 13.81 4.68 22.26
N LEU A 73 13.46 4.67 20.97
CA LEU A 73 14.05 3.80 19.96
C LEU A 73 15.55 4.06 19.79
N LYS A 74 15.97 5.31 19.60
CA LYS A 74 17.39 5.68 19.47
C LYS A 74 18.20 5.29 20.71
N SER A 75 17.60 5.40 21.89
CA SER A 75 18.22 4.97 23.16
C SER A 75 18.42 3.45 23.21
N MET A 76 17.40 2.66 22.86
CA MET A 76 17.51 1.20 22.79
C MET A 76 18.53 0.73 21.75
N LEU A 77 18.56 1.37 20.58
CA LEU A 77 19.54 1.07 19.53
C LEU A 77 20.98 1.36 19.97
N ARG A 78 21.18 2.43 20.75
CA ARG A 78 22.49 2.77 21.32
C ARG A 78 22.97 1.72 22.33
N VAL A 79 22.08 1.26 23.22
CA VAL A 79 22.41 0.23 24.23
C VAL A 79 22.71 -1.12 23.58
N THR A 80 21.95 -1.49 22.55
CA THR A 80 22.13 -2.76 21.82
C THR A 80 23.27 -2.72 20.79
N GLY A 81 23.93 -1.57 20.63
CA GLY A 81 25.02 -1.38 19.67
C GLY A 81 24.59 -1.50 18.21
N ILE A 82 23.30 -1.28 17.91
CA ILE A 82 22.78 -1.32 16.54
C ILE A 82 23.02 0.04 15.88
N ARG A 83 23.74 0.03 14.75
CA ARG A 83 23.97 1.24 13.97
C ARG A 83 22.68 1.63 13.24
N TYR A 84 22.42 2.93 13.17
CA TYR A 84 21.31 3.48 12.41
C TYR A 84 21.71 4.77 11.68
N SER A 85 20.94 5.14 10.66
CA SER A 85 21.03 6.40 9.93
C SER A 85 19.64 7.00 9.77
N ILE A 86 19.51 8.33 9.79
CA ILE A 86 18.25 9.01 9.49
C ILE A 86 17.99 8.85 7.99
N PHE A 87 16.86 8.23 7.63
CA PHE A 87 16.46 8.05 6.24
C PHE A 87 15.53 9.19 5.79
N ILE A 88 14.54 9.53 6.64
CA ILE A 88 13.65 10.67 6.43
C ILE A 88 13.55 11.43 7.76
N SER A 89 13.96 12.69 7.76
CA SER A 89 13.96 13.54 8.96
C SER A 89 12.62 14.21 9.24
N ASP A 90 11.79 14.39 8.21
CA ASP A 90 10.46 14.98 8.34
C ASP A 90 9.52 14.33 7.34
N VAL A 91 8.71 13.39 7.83
CA VAL A 91 7.70 12.70 7.02
C VAL A 91 6.59 13.66 6.61
N GLN A 92 6.18 14.59 7.48
CA GLN A 92 5.12 15.53 7.16
C GLN A 92 5.55 16.51 6.07
N GLY A 93 6.76 17.06 6.15
CA GLY A 93 7.31 17.93 5.12
C GLY A 93 7.39 17.26 3.74
N LYS A 94 7.63 15.94 3.69
CA LYS A 94 7.57 15.17 2.43
C LYS A 94 6.16 15.02 1.88
N ILE A 95 5.17 14.79 2.74
CA ILE A 95 3.76 14.74 2.36
C ILE A 95 3.30 16.11 1.86
N ASP A 96 3.64 17.18 2.58
CA ASP A 96 3.29 18.56 2.22
C ASP A 96 3.93 18.95 0.90
N GLN A 97 5.18 18.55 0.65
CA GLN A 97 5.84 18.76 -0.63
C GLN A 97 5.08 18.09 -1.78
N ILE A 98 4.60 16.84 -1.59
CA ILE A 98 3.81 16.12 -2.60
C ILE A 98 2.46 16.80 -2.81
N ASN A 99 1.78 17.21 -1.74
CA ASN A 99 0.48 17.87 -1.81
C ASN A 99 0.56 19.28 -2.40
N ALA A 100 1.71 19.96 -2.26
CA ALA A 100 1.95 21.28 -2.83
C ALA A 100 2.30 21.25 -4.32
N ILE A 101 2.61 20.08 -4.89
CA ILE A 101 2.75 19.95 -6.35
C ILE A 101 1.38 20.29 -6.94
N PRO A 102 1.29 21.35 -7.77
CA PRO A 102 0.04 21.65 -8.44
C PRO A 102 -0.32 20.41 -9.25
N ARG A 103 -1.48 19.81 -8.96
CA ARG A 103 -2.03 18.81 -9.87
C ARG A 103 -2.07 19.51 -11.21
N LYS A 104 -1.30 19.02 -12.18
CA LYS A 104 -1.44 19.51 -13.55
C LYS A 104 -2.89 19.23 -13.88
N GLU A 105 -3.73 20.26 -13.84
CA GLU A 105 -5.03 20.19 -14.47
C GLU A 105 -4.71 19.73 -15.88
N ALA A 106 -5.33 18.62 -16.30
CA ALA A 106 -5.21 18.22 -17.68
C ALA A 106 -5.73 19.42 -18.49
N GLY A 107 -4.80 20.21 -19.01
CA GLY A 107 -5.15 21.35 -19.85
C GLY A 107 -6.04 20.84 -20.98
N PRO A 108 -6.78 21.73 -21.66
CA PRO A 108 -7.84 21.35 -22.59
C PRO A 108 -7.39 20.54 -23.85
N LYS A 109 -6.19 19.96 -23.89
CA LYS A 109 -5.53 19.51 -25.13
C LYS A 109 -4.59 18.28 -25.09
N SER A 110 -4.66 17.29 -24.18
CA SER A 110 -3.74 16.13 -24.41
C SER A 110 -4.19 14.71 -24.09
N SER A 111 -5.29 14.48 -23.38
CA SER A 111 -5.80 13.12 -23.20
C SER A 111 -7.31 13.15 -23.06
N ARG A 112 -7.98 12.18 -23.70
CA ARG A 112 -9.44 12.00 -23.61
C ARG A 112 -9.93 11.86 -22.17
N TYR A 113 -9.03 11.45 -21.27
CA TYR A 113 -9.23 11.34 -19.84
C TYR A 113 -8.25 12.31 -19.17
N ALA A 114 -8.71 13.13 -18.22
CA ALA A 114 -7.91 14.18 -17.57
C ALA A 114 -6.82 13.65 -16.62
N LEU A 115 -6.14 12.56 -16.99
CA LEU A 115 -5.08 11.89 -16.24
C LEU A 115 -3.73 12.06 -16.94
N THR A 116 -2.69 12.27 -16.13
CA THR A 116 -1.29 12.31 -16.55
C THR A 116 -0.51 11.22 -15.81
N TRP A 117 0.61 10.77 -16.37
CA TRP A 117 1.41 9.67 -15.78
C TRP A 117 2.39 10.12 -14.69
N ASP A 118 2.42 11.41 -14.38
CA ASP A 118 3.34 12.05 -13.43
C ASP A 118 2.64 12.50 -12.13
N ASN A 119 1.37 12.13 -11.92
CA ASN A 119 0.58 12.53 -10.76
C ASN A 119 -0.13 11.35 -10.09
N TYR A 120 -0.42 11.50 -8.79
CA TYR A 120 -1.26 10.58 -8.03
C TYR A 120 -2.72 11.06 -8.04
N TYR A 121 -3.64 10.11 -8.21
CA TYR A 121 -5.07 10.37 -8.31
C TYR A 121 -5.84 9.73 -7.15
N GLN A 122 -6.98 10.33 -6.83
CA GLN A 122 -7.91 9.77 -5.86
C GLN A 122 -8.61 8.55 -6.47
N TYR A 123 -9.10 7.66 -5.60
CA TYR A 123 -9.86 6.48 -6.00
C TYR A 123 -10.98 6.82 -6.99
N GLU A 124 -11.80 7.85 -6.70
CA GLU A 124 -12.95 8.19 -7.56
C GLU A 124 -12.52 8.60 -8.97
N THR A 125 -11.43 9.35 -9.11
CA THR A 125 -10.92 9.75 -10.43
C THR A 125 -10.42 8.55 -11.24
N ILE A 126 -9.76 7.59 -10.59
CA ILE A 126 -9.31 6.35 -11.25
C ILE A 126 -10.52 5.49 -11.63
N ARG A 127 -11.52 5.40 -10.75
CA ARG A 127 -12.77 4.68 -10.99
C ARG A 127 -13.49 5.26 -12.21
N GLU A 128 -13.75 6.57 -12.23
CA GLU A 128 -14.38 7.25 -13.37
C GLU A 128 -13.62 7.02 -14.68
N PHE A 129 -12.28 7.03 -14.63
CA PHE A 129 -11.46 6.68 -15.79
C PHE A 129 -11.69 5.25 -16.30
N CYS A 130 -11.79 4.27 -15.41
CA CYS A 130 -12.11 2.89 -15.79
C CYS A 130 -13.48 2.78 -16.46
N TYR A 131 -14.51 3.46 -15.92
CA TYR A 131 -15.84 3.50 -16.52
C TYR A 131 -15.82 4.15 -17.90
N ALA A 132 -15.14 5.29 -18.05
CA ALA A 132 -15.00 5.98 -19.33
C ALA A 132 -14.27 5.11 -20.37
N LEU A 133 -13.26 4.33 -19.96
CA LEU A 133 -12.54 3.43 -20.85
C LEU A 133 -13.42 2.31 -21.40
N ALA A 134 -14.26 1.71 -20.55
CA ALA A 134 -15.21 0.67 -20.98
C ALA A 134 -16.31 1.25 -21.91
N GLN A 135 -16.76 2.48 -21.65
CA GLN A 135 -17.74 3.17 -22.50
C GLN A 135 -17.18 3.49 -23.89
N ASP A 136 -15.91 3.90 -23.96
CA ASP A 136 -15.27 4.31 -25.21
C ASP A 136 -14.83 3.13 -26.09
N TYR A 137 -14.59 1.96 -25.49
CA TYR A 137 -14.11 0.76 -26.18
C TYR A 137 -14.94 -0.47 -25.82
N PRO A 138 -16.26 -0.47 -26.06
CA PRO A 138 -17.16 -1.53 -25.61
C PRO A 138 -16.87 -2.91 -26.23
N ASP A 139 -16.28 -2.93 -27.43
CA ASP A 139 -15.91 -4.17 -28.13
C ASP A 139 -14.63 -4.83 -27.59
N LEU A 140 -13.85 -4.09 -26.79
CA LEU A 140 -12.54 -4.51 -26.32
C LEU A 140 -12.44 -4.55 -24.79
N VAL A 141 -13.15 -3.66 -24.09
CA VAL A 141 -13.02 -3.43 -22.66
C VAL A 141 -14.37 -3.65 -21.98
N THR A 142 -14.44 -4.63 -21.09
CA THR A 142 -15.58 -4.82 -20.20
C THR A 142 -15.18 -4.47 -18.77
N LEU A 143 -16.10 -3.80 -18.05
CA LEU A 143 -15.92 -3.43 -16.66
C LEU A 143 -16.85 -4.29 -15.79
N GLU A 144 -16.28 -4.91 -14.77
CA GLU A 144 -17.02 -5.74 -13.81
C GLU A 144 -16.71 -5.30 -12.38
N VAL A 145 -17.73 -5.29 -11.51
CA VAL A 145 -17.53 -5.08 -10.07
C VAL A 145 -17.40 -6.46 -9.42
N VAL A 146 -16.18 -6.80 -9.02
CA VAL A 146 -15.84 -8.13 -8.46
C VAL A 146 -16.11 -8.23 -6.96
N GLY A 147 -16.39 -7.11 -6.30
CA GLY A 147 -16.73 -7.08 -4.89
C GLY A 147 -16.75 -5.67 -4.31
N THR A 148 -16.77 -5.61 -2.98
CA THR A 148 -16.80 -4.36 -2.23
C THR A 148 -15.75 -4.41 -1.13
N SER A 149 -15.02 -3.32 -0.93
CA SER A 149 -14.08 -3.15 0.17
C SER A 149 -14.79 -3.08 1.52
N LEU A 150 -14.03 -3.21 2.60
CA LEU A 150 -14.55 -3.06 3.96
C LEU A 150 -15.23 -1.70 4.19
N GLU A 151 -14.72 -0.65 3.55
CA GLU A 151 -15.26 0.71 3.64
C GLU A 151 -16.44 0.94 2.67
N GLY A 152 -16.93 -0.10 1.99
CA GLY A 152 -18.07 0.00 1.08
C GLY A 152 -17.72 0.49 -0.33
N ARG A 153 -16.44 0.53 -0.72
CA ARG A 153 -16.03 0.96 -2.07
C ARG A 153 -16.06 -0.21 -3.06
N GLU A 154 -16.54 0.02 -4.27
CA GLU A 154 -16.53 -0.98 -5.33
C GLU A 154 -15.10 -1.44 -5.68
N LEU A 155 -14.92 -2.72 -5.93
CA LEU A 155 -13.68 -3.27 -6.48
C LEU A 155 -13.91 -3.52 -7.98
N VAL A 156 -13.35 -2.64 -8.79
CA VAL A 156 -13.58 -2.62 -10.24
C VAL A 156 -12.47 -3.40 -10.96
N LEU A 157 -12.87 -4.35 -11.81
CA LEU A 157 -12.01 -5.09 -12.71
C LEU A 157 -12.25 -4.63 -14.16
N LEU A 158 -11.15 -4.33 -14.87
CA LEU A 158 -11.18 -4.13 -16.32
C LEU A 158 -10.70 -5.40 -17.01
N LYS A 159 -11.55 -5.97 -17.87
CA LYS A 159 -11.21 -7.09 -18.74
C LYS A 159 -11.02 -6.55 -20.15
N ILE A 160 -9.83 -6.77 -20.70
CA ILE A 160 -9.47 -6.36 -22.06
C ILE A 160 -9.38 -7.63 -22.91
N SER A 161 -10.26 -7.79 -23.89
CA SER A 161 -10.31 -8.97 -24.75
C SER A 161 -10.85 -8.64 -26.13
N SER A 162 -10.19 -9.15 -27.18
CA SER A 162 -10.69 -9.08 -28.55
C SER A 162 -11.64 -10.24 -28.90
N GLY A 163 -12.25 -10.88 -27.90
CA GLY A 163 -13.08 -12.08 -28.05
C GLY A 163 -12.30 -13.40 -28.25
N GLY A 164 -13.03 -14.51 -28.42
CA GLY A 164 -12.51 -15.87 -28.59
C GLY A 164 -12.42 -16.67 -27.29
N GLU A 165 -12.73 -17.96 -27.36
CA GLU A 165 -12.74 -18.89 -26.22
C GLU A 165 -11.36 -19.53 -26.00
N GLY A 166 -11.05 -19.87 -24.75
CA GLY A 166 -9.83 -20.62 -24.39
C GLY A 166 -8.51 -19.86 -24.56
N LYS A 167 -8.54 -18.53 -24.64
CA LYS A 167 -7.32 -17.71 -24.70
C LYS A 167 -6.65 -17.60 -23.32
N PRO A 168 -5.31 -17.63 -23.23
CA PRO A 168 -4.61 -17.41 -21.98
C PRO A 168 -4.88 -16.00 -21.44
N GLY A 169 -5.23 -15.91 -20.15
CA GLY A 169 -5.45 -14.65 -19.45
C GLY A 169 -4.18 -14.16 -18.75
N ILE A 170 -4.00 -12.84 -18.68
CA ILE A 170 -2.97 -12.19 -17.85
C ILE A 170 -3.70 -11.35 -16.81
N PHE A 171 -3.36 -11.58 -15.54
CA PHE A 171 -3.88 -10.79 -14.43
C PHE A 171 -2.83 -9.77 -13.99
N VAL A 172 -3.24 -8.51 -13.91
CA VAL A 172 -2.39 -7.39 -13.43
C VAL A 172 -3.16 -6.69 -12.31
N ASP A 173 -2.55 -6.66 -11.13
CA ASP A 173 -3.07 -5.94 -9.96
C ASP A 173 -2.03 -4.93 -9.47
N GLY A 174 -2.49 -3.83 -8.89
CA GLY A 174 -1.69 -2.75 -8.36
C GLY A 174 -2.39 -2.06 -7.19
N GLY A 175 -1.61 -1.63 -6.20
CA GLY A 175 -2.14 -0.96 -5.00
C GLY A 175 -2.50 -1.89 -3.84
N THR A 176 -2.36 -3.21 -4.01
CA THR A 176 -2.56 -4.18 -2.92
C THR A 176 -1.36 -4.20 -1.96
N PRO A 177 -1.53 -3.87 -0.66
CA PRO A 177 -0.58 -4.29 0.36
C PRO A 177 -0.60 -5.83 0.40
N ILE A 178 0.56 -6.47 0.44
CA ILE A 178 0.81 -7.89 0.10
C ILE A 178 -0.05 -8.97 0.82
N PHE A 179 -0.96 -8.58 1.72
CA PHE A 179 -1.81 -9.44 2.54
C PHE A 179 -3.22 -9.75 1.98
N THR A 180 -3.62 -9.24 0.81
CA THR A 180 -5.00 -9.43 0.31
C THR A 180 -5.15 -10.47 -0.82
N ILE A 181 -4.05 -10.92 -1.43
CA ILE A 181 -4.10 -11.67 -2.71
C ILE A 181 -4.59 -13.12 -2.54
N GLU A 182 -4.38 -13.74 -1.37
CA GLU A 182 -4.78 -15.15 -1.16
C GLU A 182 -6.31 -15.38 -1.14
N GLN A 183 -7.11 -14.34 -0.91
CA GLN A 183 -8.57 -14.46 -0.94
C GLN A 183 -9.16 -14.32 -2.35
N PHE A 184 -8.44 -13.71 -3.29
CA PHE A 184 -8.96 -13.36 -4.61
C PHE A 184 -8.83 -14.48 -5.64
N LEU A 185 -7.77 -15.32 -5.56
CA LEU A 185 -7.54 -16.43 -6.49
C LEU A 185 -8.51 -17.61 -6.34
N LYS A 186 -9.46 -17.56 -5.38
CA LYS A 186 -10.48 -18.59 -5.17
C LYS A 186 -11.83 -18.25 -5.79
N THR A 187 -12.00 -17.06 -6.37
CA THR A 187 -13.21 -16.73 -7.12
C THR A 187 -12.97 -17.12 -8.57
N ASP A 188 -13.73 -18.09 -9.06
CA ASP A 188 -13.54 -18.75 -10.34
C ASP A 188 -13.47 -17.76 -11.51
N PHE A 189 -12.27 -17.54 -12.04
CA PHE A 189 -12.10 -17.01 -13.39
C PHE A 189 -12.43 -18.14 -14.39
N HIS A 190 -13.71 -18.40 -14.59
CA HIS A 190 -14.15 -19.20 -15.72
C HIS A 190 -13.94 -18.38 -17.00
N CYS A 191 -12.92 -18.75 -17.77
CA CYS A 191 -12.73 -18.33 -19.16
C CYS A 191 -13.76 -18.99 -20.08
#